data_AF-A0A6J0CAI8-F1
#
_entry.id   AF-A0A6J0CAI8-F1
#
_cell.length_a   1.000
_cell.length_b   1.000
_cell.length_c   1.000
_cell.angle_alpha   90.00
_cell.angle_beta   90.00
_cell.angle_gamma   90.00
#
_symmetry.space_group_name_H-M   'P 1'
#
loop_
_entity.id
_entity.type
_entity.pdbx_description
1 polymer ?
#
loop_
_entity_poly.entity_id
_entity_poly.type
_entity_poly.pdbx_seq_one_letter_code
_entity_poly.pdbx_strand_id
1 'polypeptide(L)'
;MRDTTGIQIFIILPILGLIMTPTISALTTFGKTNPQNQNQNPPPQPTPVGKSRLCKLESDCAAIQNTSCLSDQRDGHTRCLCADYSAPINGACTNVLKLARTPCNEDSECIKGAHCSQGNSTMPEKRCLCKLGYVENAQRLCSGSSPILRISLATILAAVTLSGKYIFL
;
A
#
# COMPACT_ATOMS: atom_id res chain seq x y z
N MET A 1 40.38 35.65 -2.71
CA MET A 1 39.61 34.84 -1.75
C MET A 1 38.79 33.82 -2.55
N ARG A 2 39.43 32.71 -2.90
CA ARG A 2 38.89 31.68 -3.80
C ARG A 2 39.29 30.32 -3.22
N ASP A 3 38.91 30.05 -1.97
CA ASP A 3 39.30 28.84 -1.24
C ASP A 3 38.23 28.45 -0.21
N THR A 4 36.96 28.34 -0.62
CA THR A 4 35.89 27.87 0.29
C THR A 4 34.89 26.95 -0.41
N THR A 5 35.08 26.68 -1.71
CA THR A 5 34.23 25.77 -2.49
C THR A 5 34.85 24.39 -2.66
N GLY A 6 36.18 24.26 -2.55
CA GLY A 6 36.88 22.97 -2.66
C GLY A 6 36.77 22.09 -1.41
N ILE A 7 36.74 22.70 -0.21
CA ILE A 7 36.74 21.98 1.06
C ILE A 7 35.39 21.28 1.33
N GLN A 8 34.27 21.84 0.83
CA GLN A 8 32.94 21.21 0.93
C GLN A 8 32.85 19.91 0.10
N ILE A 9 33.50 19.84 -1.07
CA ILE A 9 33.41 18.67 -1.96
C ILE A 9 34.22 17.48 -1.42
N PHE A 10 35.30 17.72 -0.69
CA PHE A 10 36.14 16.67 -0.10
C PHE A 10 35.55 16.00 1.15
N ILE A 11 34.53 16.58 1.78
CA ILE A 11 33.88 16.02 2.99
C ILE A 11 32.60 15.23 2.66
N ILE A 12 31.97 15.48 1.51
CA ILE A 12 30.68 14.85 1.15
C ILE A 12 30.87 13.49 0.45
N LEU A 13 32.03 13.24 -0.16
CA LEU A 13 32.29 12.02 -0.93
C LEU A 13 32.63 10.73 -0.14
N PRO A 14 33.21 10.75 1.09
CA PRO A 14 33.49 9.52 1.84
C PRO A 14 32.31 9.01 2.69
N ILE A 15 31.21 9.77 2.82
CA ILE A 15 30.02 9.39 3.61
C ILE A 15 29.13 8.41 2.82
N LEU A 16 29.24 8.38 1.49
CA LEU A 16 28.40 7.53 0.62
C LEU A 16 28.99 6.12 0.36
N GLY A 17 30.17 5.80 0.92
CA GLY A 17 30.91 4.57 0.62
C GLY A 17 30.85 3.44 1.66
N LEU A 18 30.13 3.61 2.78
CA LEU A 18 30.25 2.72 3.97
C LEU A 18 29.01 1.87 4.29
N ILE A 19 28.05 1.75 3.37
CA ILE A 19 26.85 0.93 3.56
C ILE A 19 26.73 -0.12 2.45
N MET A 20 27.77 -0.94 2.30
CA MET A 20 27.72 -2.18 1.51
C MET A 20 28.42 -3.29 2.28
N THR A 21 27.75 -3.82 3.30
CA THR A 21 28.09 -5.13 3.89
C THR A 21 26.88 -6.05 3.75
N PRO A 22 26.90 -7.04 2.85
CA PRO A 22 25.95 -8.13 2.93
C PRO A 22 26.37 -9.04 4.09
N THR A 23 25.72 -8.92 5.24
CA THR A 23 25.78 -9.99 6.25
C THR A 23 25.00 -11.18 5.69
N ILE A 24 25.74 -12.19 5.25
CA ILE A 24 25.20 -13.51 4.93
C ILE A 24 24.77 -14.15 6.26
N SER A 25 23.51 -13.96 6.64
CA SER A 25 22.89 -14.77 7.69
C SER A 25 22.37 -16.05 7.03
N ALA A 26 23.14 -17.12 7.18
CA ALA A 26 22.80 -18.46 6.71
C ALA A 26 21.51 -18.98 7.35
N LEU A 27 20.66 -19.60 6.51
CA LEU A 27 19.46 -20.37 6.85
C LEU A 27 19.77 -21.53 7.80
N THR A 28 19.20 -21.51 9.01
CA THR A 28 18.71 -22.68 9.79
C THR A 28 17.70 -22.09 10.80
N THR A 29 16.52 -22.64 11.14
CA THR A 29 16.16 -24.02 11.48
C THR A 29 14.66 -24.25 11.22
N PHE A 30 14.29 -25.42 10.68
CA PHE A 30 12.93 -25.96 10.82
C PHE A 30 12.76 -26.53 12.23
N GLY A 31 11.71 -26.11 12.93
CA GLY A 31 11.14 -26.73 14.13
C GLY A 31 9.78 -26.08 14.37
N LYS A 32 8.66 -26.76 14.58
CA LYS A 32 8.42 -28.01 15.30
C LYS A 32 7.01 -28.49 14.88
N THR A 33 6.87 -29.65 14.27
CA THR A 33 5.55 -30.29 14.08
C THR A 33 5.08 -30.82 15.44
N ASN A 34 3.98 -30.27 15.96
CA ASN A 34 3.25 -30.83 17.09
C ASN A 34 2.11 -31.72 16.54
N PRO A 35 2.09 -33.04 16.76
CA PRO A 35 0.99 -33.87 16.34
C PRO A 35 -0.02 -33.94 17.48
N GLN A 36 -1.00 -33.02 17.50
CA GLN A 36 -2.21 -33.30 18.26
C GLN A 36 -3.44 -32.55 17.74
N ASN A 37 -4.39 -33.39 17.34
CA ASN A 37 -5.83 -33.23 17.33
C ASN A 37 -6.54 -32.87 16.02
N GLN A 38 -7.47 -33.76 15.70
CA GLN A 38 -8.28 -33.84 14.50
C GLN A 38 -9.24 -32.66 14.40
N ASN A 39 -9.17 -31.91 13.30
CA ASN A 39 -10.38 -31.49 12.61
C ASN A 39 -10.05 -31.34 11.11
N GLN A 40 -10.78 -32.06 10.27
CA GLN A 40 -10.54 -32.13 8.83
C GLN A 40 -10.80 -30.78 8.17
N ASN A 41 -9.75 -29.97 8.01
CA ASN A 41 -9.62 -29.07 6.86
C ASN A 41 -8.31 -29.45 6.15
N PRO A 42 -8.29 -29.61 4.82
CA PRO A 42 -7.05 -29.90 4.11
C PRO A 42 -6.02 -28.81 4.41
N PRO A 43 -4.74 -29.18 4.65
CA PRO A 43 -3.70 -28.22 4.97
C PRO A 43 -3.61 -27.15 3.87
N PRO A 44 -3.39 -25.87 4.21
CA PRO A 44 -3.23 -24.81 3.22
C PRO A 44 -2.13 -25.21 2.24
N GLN A 45 -2.48 -25.31 0.97
CA GLN A 45 -1.54 -25.71 -0.07
C GLN A 45 -0.34 -24.73 -0.05
N PRO A 46 0.90 -25.24 0.06
CA PRO A 46 2.10 -24.41 0.02
C PRO A 46 2.06 -23.57 -1.26
N THR A 47 2.07 -22.25 -1.10
CA THR A 47 2.05 -21.36 -2.25
C THR A 47 3.44 -21.38 -2.88
N PRO A 48 3.55 -21.61 -4.20
CA PRO A 48 4.83 -21.51 -4.90
C PRO A 48 5.42 -20.13 -4.67
N VAL A 49 6.72 -20.08 -4.34
CA VAL A 49 7.47 -18.84 -4.14
C VAL A 49 7.24 -17.93 -5.37
N GLY A 50 6.67 -16.74 -5.15
CA GLY A 50 6.37 -15.77 -6.21
C GLY A 50 4.97 -15.83 -6.83
N LYS A 51 4.09 -16.77 -6.44
CA LYS A 51 2.67 -16.77 -6.81
C LYS A 51 1.80 -16.65 -5.56
N SER A 52 0.98 -15.61 -5.49
CA SER A 52 0.04 -15.41 -4.39
C SER A 52 -1.07 -16.48 -4.39
N ARG A 53 -1.60 -16.77 -3.20
CA ARG A 53 -2.61 -17.80 -2.96
C ARG A 53 -3.91 -17.41 -3.67
N LEU A 54 -4.54 -18.34 -4.38
CA LEU A 54 -5.87 -18.10 -4.94
C LEU A 54 -6.92 -18.01 -3.84
N CYS A 55 -7.92 -17.14 -4.03
CA CYS A 55 -9.01 -16.94 -3.09
C CYS A 55 -10.34 -16.81 -3.84
N LYS A 56 -11.43 -17.21 -3.19
CA LYS A 56 -12.81 -16.92 -3.63
C LYS A 56 -13.47 -15.93 -2.67
N LEU A 57 -13.10 -16.00 -1.39
CA LEU A 57 -13.63 -15.18 -0.31
C LEU A 57 -12.48 -14.52 0.47
N GLU A 58 -12.77 -13.42 1.16
CA GLU A 58 -11.79 -12.73 2.01
C GLU A 58 -11.24 -13.66 3.12
N SER A 59 -12.05 -14.60 3.62
CA SER A 59 -11.66 -15.59 4.63
C SER A 59 -10.53 -16.52 4.17
N ASP A 60 -10.37 -16.74 2.86
CA ASP A 60 -9.29 -17.58 2.32
C ASP A 60 -7.92 -16.93 2.53
N CYS A 61 -7.90 -15.60 2.67
CA CYS A 61 -6.72 -14.79 2.90
C CYS A 61 -6.39 -14.59 4.38
N ALA A 62 -7.23 -15.07 5.30
CA ALA A 62 -7.04 -14.88 6.75
C ALA A 62 -5.72 -15.47 7.30
N ALA A 63 -5.14 -16.45 6.62
CA ALA A 63 -3.84 -17.04 6.99
C ALA A 63 -2.63 -16.17 6.58
N ILE A 64 -2.83 -15.15 5.75
CA ILE A 64 -1.78 -14.29 5.19
C ILE A 64 -2.04 -12.86 5.66
N GLN A 65 -1.13 -12.32 6.47
CA GLN A 65 -1.34 -11.04 7.11
C GLN A 65 -1.40 -9.90 6.09
N ASN A 66 -2.33 -8.97 6.32
CA ASN A 66 -2.50 -7.74 5.53
C ASN A 66 -2.77 -7.98 4.03
N THR A 67 -3.39 -9.11 3.69
CA THR A 67 -3.86 -9.38 2.33
C THR A 67 -5.37 -9.31 2.21
N SER A 68 -5.84 -8.98 1.01
CA SER A 68 -7.24 -9.05 0.63
C SER A 68 -7.44 -9.88 -0.63
N CYS A 69 -8.64 -10.42 -0.81
CA CYS A 69 -8.98 -11.20 -1.97
C CYS A 69 -9.30 -10.29 -3.17
N LEU A 70 -8.33 -10.17 -4.09
CA LEU A 70 -8.37 -9.22 -5.20
C LEU A 70 -8.11 -9.92 -6.53
N SER A 71 -8.72 -9.42 -7.60
CA SER A 71 -8.41 -9.89 -8.96
C SER A 71 -7.02 -9.41 -9.38
N ASP A 72 -6.17 -10.35 -9.76
CA ASP A 72 -4.83 -10.09 -10.29
C ASP A 72 -4.93 -9.59 -11.74
N GLN A 73 -4.34 -8.45 -12.06
CA GLN A 73 -4.42 -7.88 -13.41
C GLN A 73 -3.72 -8.73 -14.49
N ARG A 74 -2.83 -9.64 -14.10
CA ARG A 74 -2.06 -10.47 -15.04
C ARG A 74 -2.93 -11.53 -15.73
N ASP A 75 -3.87 -12.09 -14.99
CA ASP A 75 -4.64 -13.27 -15.43
C ASP A 75 -6.12 -13.24 -15.02
N GLY A 76 -6.57 -12.18 -14.33
CA GLY A 76 -7.96 -11.98 -13.90
C GLY A 76 -8.38 -12.85 -12.71
N HIS A 77 -7.56 -13.81 -12.27
CA HIS A 77 -7.93 -14.67 -11.14
C HIS A 77 -7.82 -13.91 -9.83
N THR A 78 -8.71 -14.25 -8.90
CA THR A 78 -8.70 -13.70 -7.55
C THR A 78 -7.64 -14.38 -6.68
N ARG A 79 -6.78 -13.56 -6.09
CA ARG A 79 -5.67 -13.99 -5.24
C ARG A 79 -5.56 -13.09 -4.01
N CYS A 80 -4.96 -13.62 -2.95
CA CYS A 80 -4.61 -12.86 -1.76
C CYS A 80 -3.44 -11.94 -2.08
N LEU A 81 -3.75 -10.67 -2.31
CA LEU A 81 -2.79 -9.64 -2.69
C LEU A 81 -2.75 -8.55 -1.62
N CYS A 82 -1.63 -7.85 -1.57
CA CYS A 82 -1.45 -6.68 -0.75
C CYS A 82 -2.28 -5.50 -1.29
N ALA A 83 -2.45 -4.43 -0.50
CA ALA A 83 -3.21 -3.25 -0.91
C ALA A 83 -2.64 -2.53 -2.15
N ASP A 84 -1.37 -2.76 -2.46
CA ASP A 84 -0.65 -2.28 -3.65
C ASP A 84 -0.68 -3.28 -4.83
N TYR A 85 -1.51 -4.32 -4.76
CA TYR A 85 -1.62 -5.39 -5.77
C TYR A 85 -0.38 -6.30 -5.88
N SER A 86 0.58 -6.16 -4.96
CA SER A 86 1.75 -7.04 -4.92
C SER A 86 1.43 -8.37 -4.25
N ALA A 87 2.26 -9.38 -4.56
CA ALA A 87 2.20 -10.66 -3.85
C ALA A 87 2.85 -10.51 -2.46
N PRO A 88 2.27 -11.11 -1.41
CA PRO A 88 2.85 -11.10 -0.08
C PRO A 88 4.22 -11.77 -0.08
N ILE A 89 5.18 -11.16 0.62
CA ILE A 89 6.55 -11.67 0.75
C ILE A 89 6.63 -12.42 2.08
N ASN A 90 7.05 -13.68 2.07
CA ASN A 90 7.11 -14.53 3.27
C ASN A 90 5.77 -14.63 4.04
N GLY A 91 4.64 -14.58 3.33
CA GLY A 91 3.31 -14.72 3.93
C GLY A 91 2.77 -13.47 4.62
N ALA A 92 3.35 -12.30 4.36
CA ALA A 92 2.85 -11.02 4.86
C ALA A 92 3.06 -9.88 3.85
N CYS A 93 2.21 -8.86 3.94
CA CYS A 93 2.41 -7.59 3.25
C CYS A 93 3.18 -6.63 4.14
N THR A 94 4.14 -5.90 3.56
CA THR A 94 4.85 -4.81 4.25
C THR A 94 3.95 -3.59 4.47
N ASN A 95 2.95 -3.42 3.60
CA ASN A 95 1.99 -2.34 3.68
C ASN A 95 0.82 -2.71 4.60
N VAL A 96 0.56 -1.87 5.61
CA VAL A 96 -0.50 -2.08 6.60
C VAL A 96 -1.85 -1.50 6.13
N LEU A 97 -1.86 -0.78 5.01
CA LEU A 97 -3.06 -0.11 4.50
C LEU A 97 -4.03 -1.14 3.92
N LYS A 98 -5.30 -0.78 3.93
CA LYS A 98 -6.45 -1.57 3.52
C LYS A 98 -7.23 -0.82 2.45
N LEU A 99 -7.68 -1.58 1.46
CA LEU A 99 -8.46 -1.08 0.33
C LEU A 99 -9.87 -0.66 0.75
N ALA A 100 -10.58 0.01 -0.16
CA ALA A 100 -11.98 0.34 0.07
C ALA A 100 -12.81 -0.93 0.29
N ARG A 101 -13.87 -0.80 1.11
CA ARG A 101 -14.80 -1.86 1.53
C ARG A 101 -14.18 -2.95 2.42
N THR A 102 -12.89 -2.90 2.73
CA THR A 102 -12.24 -3.77 3.71
C THR A 102 -12.54 -3.27 5.14
N PRO A 103 -12.71 -4.16 6.12
CA PRO A 103 -12.94 -3.78 7.51
C PRO A 103 -11.73 -3.08 8.15
N CYS A 104 -11.99 -2.05 8.94
CA CYS A 104 -10.98 -1.20 9.58
C CYS A 104 -11.38 -0.85 11.01
N ASN A 105 -10.40 -0.55 11.86
CA ASN A 105 -10.68 0.05 13.17
C ASN A 105 -10.41 1.55 13.17
N GLU A 106 -9.34 1.97 12.48
CA GLU A 106 -8.88 3.34 12.41
C GLU A 106 -8.67 3.84 10.96
N ASP A 107 -8.77 5.16 10.77
CA ASP A 107 -8.52 5.83 9.48
C ASP A 107 -7.11 5.60 8.93
N SER A 108 -6.12 5.41 9.82
CA SER A 108 -4.72 5.16 9.50
C SER A 108 -4.51 3.85 8.73
N GLU A 109 -5.42 2.89 8.90
CA GLU A 109 -5.40 1.61 8.21
C GLU A 109 -5.92 1.72 6.78
N CYS A 110 -6.55 2.82 6.37
CA CYS A 110 -7.17 2.94 5.05
C CYS A 110 -6.21 3.54 4.02
N ILE A 111 -6.33 3.12 2.76
CA ILE A 111 -5.59 3.72 1.64
C ILE A 111 -5.84 5.23 1.52
N LYS A 112 -4.89 5.93 0.88
CA LYS A 112 -5.00 7.36 0.64
C LYS A 112 -6.31 7.70 -0.07
N GLY A 113 -7.03 8.70 0.45
CA GLY A 113 -8.33 9.10 -0.07
C GLY A 113 -9.50 8.29 0.48
N ALA A 114 -9.28 7.35 1.40
CA ALA A 114 -10.31 6.68 2.18
C ALA A 114 -10.25 7.06 3.68
N HIS A 115 -11.35 6.82 4.40
CA HIS A 115 -11.47 6.96 5.85
C HIS A 115 -12.26 5.77 6.41
N CYS A 116 -12.03 5.44 7.67
CA CYS A 116 -12.70 4.34 8.35
C CYS A 116 -14.02 4.81 8.93
N SER A 117 -15.13 4.40 8.31
CA SER A 117 -16.46 4.78 8.77
C SER A 117 -17.41 3.59 8.79
N GLN A 118 -18.45 3.73 9.60
CA GLN A 118 -19.53 2.76 9.71
C GLN A 118 -20.21 2.64 8.34
N GLY A 119 -20.27 1.43 7.78
CA GLY A 119 -21.09 1.18 6.59
C GLY A 119 -22.56 1.48 6.87
N ASN A 120 -23.34 1.76 5.82
CA ASN A 120 -24.80 1.93 5.94
C ASN A 120 -25.43 0.73 6.68
N SER A 121 -26.60 0.93 7.31
CA SER A 121 -27.27 0.06 8.30
C SER A 121 -27.35 -1.46 8.00
N THR A 122 -27.05 -1.92 6.79
CA THR A 122 -26.93 -3.33 6.40
C THR A 122 -25.60 -3.98 6.80
N MET A 123 -24.55 -3.20 7.11
CA MET A 123 -23.24 -3.70 7.53
C MET A 123 -22.76 -2.92 8.78
N PRO A 124 -23.00 -3.44 10.00
CA PRO A 124 -22.62 -2.79 11.26
C PRO A 124 -21.11 -2.83 11.55
N GLU A 125 -20.28 -3.19 10.56
CA GLU A 125 -18.83 -3.19 10.67
C GLU A 125 -18.24 -1.91 10.05
N LYS A 126 -17.24 -1.32 10.71
CA LYS A 126 -16.48 -0.19 10.18
C LYS A 126 -15.63 -0.64 8.99
N ARG A 127 -15.70 0.10 7.89
CA ARG A 127 -15.00 -0.22 6.63
C ARG A 127 -14.36 1.03 6.06
N CYS A 128 -13.31 0.83 5.27
CA CYS A 128 -12.68 1.92 4.55
C CYS A 128 -13.60 2.41 3.43
N LEU A 129 -14.06 3.66 3.53
CA LEU A 129 -14.89 4.34 2.52
C LEU A 129 -14.13 5.52 1.90
N CYS A 130 -14.30 5.72 0.59
CA CYS A 130 -13.69 6.86 -0.08
C CYS A 130 -14.21 8.19 0.49
N LYS A 131 -13.29 9.13 0.71
CA LYS A 131 -13.59 10.50 1.17
C LYS A 131 -14.39 11.23 0.10
N LEU A 132 -15.09 12.29 0.49
CA LEU A 132 -15.84 13.13 -0.44
C LEU A 132 -14.93 13.65 -1.58
N GLY A 133 -15.37 13.49 -2.83
CA GLY A 133 -14.59 13.85 -4.02
C GLY A 133 -13.61 12.77 -4.53
N TYR A 134 -13.56 11.60 -3.88
CA TYR A 134 -12.89 10.41 -4.37
C TYR A 134 -13.91 9.37 -4.82
N VAL A 135 -13.62 8.67 -5.92
CA VAL A 135 -14.46 7.62 -6.50
C VAL A 135 -13.74 6.29 -6.37
N GLU A 136 -14.47 5.25 -6.00
CA GLU A 136 -13.95 3.89 -5.94
C GLU A 136 -13.82 3.31 -7.35
N ASN A 137 -12.63 2.81 -7.69
CA ASN A 137 -12.36 2.11 -8.94
C ASN A 137 -12.67 0.61 -8.85
N ALA A 138 -12.65 -0.11 -9.98
CA ALA A 138 -12.80 -1.58 -10.03
C ALA A 138 -11.80 -2.33 -9.12
N GLN A 139 -10.67 -1.68 -8.85
CA GLN A 139 -9.62 -2.14 -7.96
C GLN A 139 -9.80 -1.67 -6.49
N ARG A 140 -11.01 -1.28 -6.06
CA ARG A 140 -11.26 -0.81 -4.68
C ARG A 140 -10.29 0.26 -4.18
N LEU A 141 -9.71 1.01 -5.10
CA LEU A 141 -8.84 2.16 -4.87
C LEU A 141 -9.68 3.41 -4.97
N CYS A 142 -9.41 4.39 -4.11
CA CYS A 142 -10.07 5.68 -4.16
C CYS A 142 -9.28 6.63 -5.07
N SER A 143 -9.77 6.83 -6.30
CA SER A 143 -9.18 7.77 -7.25
C SER A 143 -9.96 9.09 -7.23
N GLY A 144 -9.24 10.19 -7.06
CA GLY A 144 -9.83 11.51 -6.96
C GLY A 144 -8.85 12.53 -6.40
N SER A 145 -9.35 13.73 -6.21
CA SER A 145 -8.57 14.87 -5.73
C SER A 145 -9.41 15.60 -4.70
N SER A 146 -8.80 16.00 -3.57
CA SER A 146 -9.51 16.82 -2.59
C SER A 146 -9.99 18.13 -3.23
N PRO A 147 -11.20 18.62 -2.87
CA PRO A 147 -11.74 19.85 -3.44
C PRO A 147 -10.85 21.08 -3.17
N ILE A 148 -10.10 21.07 -2.06
CA ILE A 148 -9.16 22.14 -1.66
C ILE A 148 -8.01 22.30 -2.68
N LEU A 149 -7.47 21.19 -3.19
CA LEU A 149 -6.38 21.20 -4.18
C LEU A 149 -6.84 21.78 -5.54
N ARG A 150 -8.11 21.57 -5.93
CA ARG A 150 -8.67 22.12 -7.17
C ARG A 150 -8.78 23.64 -7.12
N ILE A 151 -9.23 24.18 -5.99
CA ILE A 151 -9.36 25.63 -5.80
C ILE A 151 -7.97 26.28 -5.85
N SER A 152 -6.99 25.69 -5.16
CA SER A 152 -5.61 26.22 -5.14
C SER A 152 -4.93 26.23 -6.51
N LEU A 153 -5.16 25.24 -7.37
CA LEU A 153 -4.56 25.21 -8.70
C LEU A 153 -5.19 26.26 -9.62
N ALA A 154 -6.52 26.42 -9.54
CA ALA A 154 -7.25 27.42 -10.31
C ALA A 154 -6.86 28.86 -9.93
N THR A 155 -6.65 29.13 -8.63
CA THR A 155 -6.21 30.46 -8.16
C THR A 155 -4.79 30.77 -8.59
N ILE A 156 -3.86 29.81 -8.55
CA ILE A 156 -2.49 30.00 -9.06
C ILE A 156 -2.51 30.27 -10.56
N LEU A 157 -3.29 29.51 -11.33
CA LEU A 157 -3.38 29.71 -12.79
C LEU A 157 -4.00 31.08 -13.14
N ALA A 158 -5.04 31.51 -12.40
CA ALA A 158 -5.60 32.85 -12.52
C ALA A 158 -4.58 33.94 -12.17
N ALA A 159 -3.79 33.76 -11.10
CA ALA A 159 -2.75 34.71 -10.71
C ALA A 159 -1.63 34.83 -11.76
N VAL A 160 -1.18 33.72 -12.36
CA VAL A 160 -0.17 33.71 -13.43
C VAL A 160 -0.70 34.37 -14.71
N THR A 161 -1.95 34.14 -15.07
CA THR A 161 -2.56 34.76 -16.26
C THR A 161 -2.82 36.26 -16.06
N LEU A 162 -3.18 36.70 -14.86
CA LEU A 162 -3.30 38.12 -14.51
C LEU A 162 -1.94 38.81 -14.49
N SER A 163 -0.91 38.20 -13.87
CA SER A 163 0.44 38.76 -13.82
C SER A 163 1.16 38.74 -15.18
N GLY A 164 0.91 37.74 -16.03
CA GLY A 164 1.39 37.71 -17.41
C GLY A 164 0.84 38.84 -18.28
N LYS A 165 -0.35 39.36 -17.98
CA LYS A 165 -0.90 40.58 -18.59
C LYS A 165 -0.23 41.87 -18.10
N TYR A 166 0.34 41.88 -16.89
CA TYR A 166 1.05 43.03 -16.31
C TYR A 166 2.53 43.08 -16.68
N ILE A 167 3.11 42.01 -17.22
CA ILE A 167 4.52 41.95 -17.66
C ILE A 167 4.71 42.38 -19.13
N PHE A 168 3.63 42.46 -19.90
CA PHE A 168 3.64 42.81 -21.33
C PHE A 168 3.08 44.22 -21.65
N LEU A 169 2.84 45.06 -20.64
CA LEU A 169 2.51 46.49 -20.79
C LEU A 169 3.66 47.37 -20.29
#